data_AF-A4FCC1-F1
#
_entry.id   AF-A4FCC1-F1
#
_cell.length_a   1.000
_cell.length_b   1.000
_cell.length_c   1.000
_cell.angle_alpha   90.00
_cell.angle_beta   90.00
_cell.angle_gamma   90.00
#
_symmetry.space_group_name_H-M   'P 1'
#
loop_
_entity.id
_entity.type
_entity.pdbx_description
1 polymer ?
#
loop_
_entity_poly.entity_id
_entity_poly.type
_entity_poly.pdbx_seq_one_letter_code
_entity_poly.pdbx_strand_id
1 'polypeptide(L)'
;MIRHKTFALARCGVDDAEFDMDVMDYDFHLFTEVGTGQDSVLYRTPSGFRLAQVEPDPGHLAEHALPVTVSEQRAPVLSTAEAVERMGAMDLPFLFYLDGERGRGALLYRRYDGHYGLITPSA
;
A
#
# COMPACT_ATOMS: atom_id res chain seq x y z
N MET A 1 7.03 -13.05 -15.23
CA MET A 1 5.57 -12.92 -15.31
C MET A 1 5.05 -12.13 -14.11
N ILE A 2 4.15 -11.18 -14.31
CA ILE A 2 3.50 -10.44 -13.22
C ILE A 2 2.08 -10.98 -13.07
N ARG A 3 1.66 -11.32 -11.84
CA ARG A 3 0.26 -11.65 -11.57
C ARG A 3 -0.49 -10.39 -11.13
N HIS A 4 -1.50 -10.01 -11.90
CA HIS A 4 -2.36 -8.88 -11.55
C HIS A 4 -3.52 -9.38 -10.69
N LYS A 5 -3.78 -8.69 -9.59
CA LYS A 5 -4.87 -8.93 -8.66
C LYS A 5 -5.61 -7.59 -8.53
N THR A 6 -6.75 -7.43 -9.20
CA THR A 6 -7.57 -6.21 -9.15
C THR A 6 -8.70 -6.41 -8.15
N PHE A 7 -8.84 -5.51 -7.17
CA PHE A 7 -9.94 -5.51 -6.20
C PHE A 7 -10.51 -4.11 -6.07
N ALA A 8 -11.81 -4.02 -5.76
CA ALA A 8 -12.30 -2.83 -5.08
C ALA A 8 -11.56 -2.73 -3.75
N LEU A 9 -10.78 -1.67 -3.56
CA LEU A 9 -10.15 -1.43 -2.27
C LEU A 9 -11.24 -1.24 -1.22
N ALA A 10 -11.06 -1.87 -0.06
CA ALA A 10 -11.88 -1.56 1.10
C ALA A 10 -11.67 -0.07 1.43
N ARG A 11 -12.78 0.63 1.71
CA ARG A 11 -12.72 1.97 2.27
C ARG A 11 -12.93 1.83 3.78
N CYS A 12 -11.87 1.92 4.55
CA CYS A 12 -11.86 1.61 5.98
C CYS A 12 -10.83 2.45 6.77
N GLY A 13 -10.83 2.32 8.10
CA GLY A 13 -9.84 2.94 8.98
C GLY A 13 -8.58 2.07 9.16
N VAL A 14 -7.58 2.60 9.88
CA VAL A 14 -6.32 1.89 10.15
C VAL A 14 -6.54 0.59 10.93
N ASP A 15 -7.43 0.60 11.92
CA ASP A 15 -7.70 -0.58 12.75
C ASP A 15 -8.34 -1.71 11.92
N ASP A 16 -9.27 -1.39 11.02
CA ASP A 16 -9.89 -2.37 10.12
C ASP A 16 -8.85 -2.95 9.14
N ALA A 17 -7.97 -2.09 8.60
CA ALA A 17 -6.92 -2.52 7.70
C ALA A 17 -5.91 -3.47 8.38
N GLU A 18 -5.62 -3.26 9.67
CA GLU A 18 -4.79 -4.17 10.47
C GLU A 18 -5.49 -5.50 10.70
N PHE A 19 -6.77 -5.48 11.06
CA PHE A 19 -7.57 -6.70 11.21
C PHE A 19 -7.59 -7.53 9.91
N ASP A 20 -7.83 -6.88 8.76
CA ASP A 20 -7.84 -7.56 7.47
C ASP A 20 -6.45 -8.10 7.08
N MET A 21 -5.40 -7.37 7.42
CA MET A 21 -4.01 -7.80 7.23
C MET A 21 -3.73 -9.10 8.01
N ASP A 22 -4.20 -9.19 9.25
CA ASP A 22 -4.05 -10.35 10.13
C ASP A 22 -4.87 -11.55 9.65
N VAL A 23 -6.12 -11.32 9.24
CA VAL A 23 -6.99 -12.37 8.69
C VAL A 23 -6.42 -12.95 7.40
N MET A 24 -5.77 -12.13 6.56
CA MET A 24 -5.18 -12.56 5.30
C MET A 24 -3.74 -13.09 5.42
N ASP A 25 -3.13 -13.01 6.61
CA ASP A 25 -1.73 -13.37 6.86
C ASP A 25 -0.76 -12.63 5.93
N TYR A 26 -1.00 -11.32 5.73
CA TYR A 26 -0.15 -10.44 4.92
C TYR A 26 0.65 -9.49 5.80
N ASP A 27 1.81 -9.04 5.31
CA ASP A 27 2.61 -8.01 6.00
C ASP A 27 2.21 -6.58 5.61
N PHE A 28 1.27 -6.45 4.67
CA PHE A 28 0.76 -5.18 4.17
C PHE A 28 -0.72 -5.28 3.76
N HIS A 29 -1.39 -4.13 3.77
CA HIS A 29 -2.77 -3.99 3.31
C HIS A 29 -2.95 -2.67 2.56
N LEU A 30 -3.38 -2.73 1.29
CA LEU A 30 -3.71 -1.57 0.47
C LEU A 30 -5.22 -1.30 0.56
N PHE A 31 -5.59 -0.08 0.93
CA PHE A 31 -6.98 0.34 1.17
C PHE A 31 -7.16 1.82 0.87
N THR A 32 -8.40 2.31 0.85
CA THR A 32 -8.70 3.74 0.83
C THR A 32 -9.03 4.20 2.25
N GLU A 33 -8.17 5.01 2.84
CA GLU A 33 -8.33 5.45 4.24
C GLU A 33 -9.51 6.42 4.36
N VAL A 34 -10.40 6.20 5.32
CA VAL A 34 -11.71 6.88 5.38
C VAL A 34 -11.63 8.37 5.73
N GLY A 35 -10.68 8.79 6.57
CA GLY A 35 -10.53 10.18 7.00
C GLY A 35 -9.94 11.08 5.91
N THR A 36 -8.85 10.64 5.30
CA THR A 36 -8.13 11.33 4.22
C THR A 36 -8.73 11.09 2.84
N GLY A 37 -9.46 9.99 2.66
CA GLY A 37 -9.96 9.56 1.34
C GLY A 37 -8.89 9.07 0.38
N GLN A 38 -7.66 8.89 0.85
CA GLN A 38 -6.50 8.55 0.02
C GLN A 38 -6.24 7.05 0.00
N ASP A 39 -5.80 6.54 -1.15
CA ASP A 39 -5.22 5.21 -1.20
C ASP A 39 -3.96 5.19 -0.32
N SER A 40 -3.92 4.23 0.59
CA SER A 40 -2.91 4.10 1.63
C SER A 40 -2.51 2.64 1.77
N VAL A 41 -1.25 2.38 2.14
CA VAL A 41 -0.79 1.05 2.53
C VAL A 41 -0.40 1.06 4.00
N LEU A 42 -1.03 0.19 4.78
CA LEU A 42 -0.57 -0.16 6.11
C LEU A 42 0.39 -1.34 5.98
N TYR A 43 1.51 -1.33 6.69
CA TYR A 43 2.45 -2.45 6.68
C TYR A 43 3.19 -2.60 8.00
N ARG A 44 3.65 -3.84 8.26
CA ARG A 44 4.44 -4.18 9.45
C ARG A 44 5.88 -3.71 9.30
N THR A 45 6.43 -3.24 10.41
CA THR A 45 7.84 -2.89 10.59
C THR A 45 8.37 -3.56 11.85
N PRO A 46 9.69 -3.65 12.06
CA PRO A 46 10.24 -4.18 13.31
C PRO A 46 9.77 -3.43 14.58
N SER A 47 9.33 -2.18 14.44
CA SER A 47 8.89 -1.31 15.54
C SER A 47 7.36 -1.18 15.69
N GLY A 48 6.57 -1.96 14.94
CA GLY A 48 5.11 -1.84 14.91
C GLY A 48 4.60 -1.57 13.51
N PHE A 49 3.61 -0.69 13.36
CA PHE A 49 2.97 -0.44 12.07
C PHE A 49 3.39 0.90 11.47
N ARG A 50 3.44 0.93 10.14
CA ARG A 50 3.65 2.15 9.38
C ARG A 50 2.62 2.29 8.27
N LEU A 51 2.08 3.48 8.14
CA LEU A 51 1.16 3.88 7.08
C LEU A 51 1.92 4.72 6.05
N ALA A 52 1.79 4.39 4.76
CA ALA A 52 2.21 5.27 3.68
C ALA A 52 0.99 5.68 2.85
N GLN A 53 0.92 6.97 2.52
CA GLN A 53 -0.18 7.56 1.76
C GLN A 53 0.35 8.17 0.46
N VAL A 54 -0.55 8.43 -0.49
CA VAL A 54 -0.20 9.18 -1.71
C VAL A 54 0.41 10.54 -1.35
N GLU A 55 -0.30 11.31 -0.52
CA GLU A 55 0.20 12.51 0.16
C GLU A 55 0.04 12.31 1.68
N PRO A 56 1.13 12.29 2.47
CA PRO A 56 1.07 12.09 3.91
C PRO A 56 0.21 13.15 4.62
N ASP A 57 -0.83 12.71 5.30
CA ASP A 57 -1.72 13.60 6.06
C ASP A 57 -2.13 12.96 7.40
N PRO A 58 -1.18 12.88 8.36
CA PRO A 58 -1.45 12.27 9.67
C PRO A 58 -2.56 12.99 10.45
N GLY A 59 -2.83 14.26 10.16
CA GLY A 59 -3.83 15.06 10.88
C GLY A 59 -5.28 14.77 10.50
N HIS A 60 -5.51 14.12 9.36
CA HIS A 60 -6.85 13.80 8.85
C HIS A 60 -7.13 12.30 8.80
N LEU A 61 -6.27 11.45 9.39
CA LEU A 61 -6.61 10.04 9.57
C LEU A 61 -7.88 9.91 10.41
N ALA A 62 -8.69 8.92 10.06
CA ALA A 62 -9.80 8.52 10.91
C ALA A 62 -9.30 8.13 12.30
N GLU A 63 -10.16 8.29 13.30
CA GLU A 63 -9.85 7.84 14.66
C GLU A 63 -9.48 6.36 14.65
N HIS A 64 -8.36 6.03 15.31
CA HIS A 64 -7.79 4.70 15.34
C HIS A 64 -7.11 4.47 16.69
N ALA A 65 -7.19 3.23 17.19
CA ALA A 65 -6.53 2.81 18.42
C ALA A 65 -5.12 2.26 18.16
N LEU A 66 -4.86 1.73 16.96
CA LEU A 66 -3.57 1.13 16.60
C LEU A 66 -2.45 2.18 16.61
N PRO A 67 -1.38 2.01 17.42
CA PRO A 67 -0.22 2.87 17.34
C PRO A 67 0.49 2.70 15.98
N VAL A 68 0.32 3.67 15.10
CA VAL A 68 0.89 3.67 13.75
C VAL A 68 1.77 4.90 13.53
N THR A 69 2.88 4.70 12.82
CA THR A 69 3.70 5.82 12.31
C THR A 69 3.27 6.16 10.89
N VAL A 70 3.20 7.44 10.53
CA VAL A 70 2.93 7.84 9.14
C VAL A 70 4.25 8.14 8.43
N SER A 71 4.43 7.58 7.24
CA SER A 71 5.56 7.90 6.38
C SER A 71 5.46 9.35 5.90
N GLU A 72 6.49 10.16 6.16
CA GLU A 72 6.60 11.52 5.62
C GLU A 72 6.89 11.55 4.10
N GLN A 73 7.22 10.39 3.51
CA GLN A 73 7.49 10.29 2.09
C GLN A 73 6.18 10.08 1.32
N ARG A 74 5.92 10.98 0.36
CA ARG A 74 4.87 10.82 -0.65
C ARG A 74 5.11 9.59 -1.51
N ALA A 75 4.04 8.95 -1.94
CA ALA A 75 4.14 7.88 -2.92
C ALA A 75 4.70 8.42 -4.23
N PRO A 76 5.74 7.79 -4.81
CA PRO A 76 6.27 8.22 -6.10
C PRO A 76 5.20 7.97 -7.18
N VAL A 77 5.11 8.88 -8.15
CA VAL A 77 4.28 8.66 -9.35
C VAL A 77 5.06 7.81 -10.33
N LEU A 78 4.56 6.62 -10.66
CA LEU A 78 5.25 5.65 -11.52
C LEU A 78 4.26 4.90 -12.42
N SER A 79 4.73 4.46 -13.57
CA SER A 79 4.12 3.35 -14.31
C SER A 79 4.46 2.01 -13.64
N THR A 80 3.71 0.94 -13.96
CA THR A 80 4.03 -0.41 -13.47
C THR A 80 5.43 -0.86 -13.93
N ALA A 81 5.88 -0.47 -15.11
CA ALA A 81 7.20 -0.83 -15.62
C ALA A 81 8.32 -0.18 -14.78
N GLU A 82 8.22 1.13 -14.50
CA GLU A 82 9.18 1.85 -13.64
C GLU A 82 9.16 1.30 -12.20
N ALA A 83 7.98 0.93 -11.69
CA ALA A 83 7.86 0.30 -10.38
C ALA A 83 8.62 -1.03 -10.33
N VAL A 84 8.55 -1.86 -11.38
CA VAL A 84 9.31 -3.12 -11.50
C VAL A 84 10.81 -2.88 -11.51
N GLU A 85 11.29 -1.94 -12.33
CA GLU A 85 12.71 -1.57 -12.40
C GLU A 85 13.24 -1.11 -11.04
N ARG A 86 12.49 -0.24 -10.37
CA ARG A 86 12.85 0.28 -9.05
C ARG A 86 12.88 -0.81 -7.98
N MET A 87 11.92 -1.73 -8.02
CA MET A 87 11.83 -2.82 -7.05
C MET A 87 12.94 -3.86 -7.23
N GLY A 88 13.44 -4.04 -8.46
CA GLY A 88 14.66 -4.80 -8.74
C GLY A 88 15.93 -4.07 -8.26
N ALA A 89 16.06 -2.78 -8.57
CA ALA A 89 17.27 -2.00 -8.26
C ALA A 89 17.50 -1.77 -6.76
N MET A 90 16.42 -1.61 -5.98
CA MET A 90 16.48 -1.31 -4.55
C MET A 90 16.31 -2.54 -3.64
N ASP A 91 16.17 -3.73 -4.24
CA ASP A 91 15.88 -5.00 -3.55
C ASP A 91 14.77 -4.93 -2.48
N LEU A 92 13.69 -4.21 -2.82
CA LEU A 92 12.58 -4.02 -1.89
C LEU A 92 11.65 -5.24 -1.87
N PRO A 93 11.03 -5.56 -0.73
CA PRO A 93 10.01 -6.61 -0.65
C PRO A 93 8.70 -6.20 -1.33
N PHE A 94 8.35 -4.91 -1.24
CA PHE A 94 7.20 -4.30 -1.91
C PHE A 94 7.48 -2.82 -2.21
N LEU A 95 6.67 -2.24 -3.10
CA LEU A 95 6.69 -0.83 -3.48
C LEU A 95 5.26 -0.33 -3.65
N PHE A 96 4.90 0.66 -2.85
CA PHE A 96 3.67 1.45 -3.01
C PHE A 96 3.97 2.70 -3.83
N TYR A 97 3.11 2.99 -4.81
CA TYR A 97 3.28 4.11 -5.74
C TYR A 97 1.93 4.63 -6.21
N LEU A 98 1.89 5.88 -6.66
CA LEU A 98 0.74 6.41 -7.39
C LEU A 98 0.86 6.00 -8.86
N ASP A 99 -0.08 5.20 -9.35
CA ASP A 99 -0.12 4.80 -10.75
C ASP A 99 -0.48 6.01 -11.61
N GLY A 100 0.49 6.49 -12.40
CA GLY A 100 0.33 7.70 -13.23
C GLY A 100 -0.74 7.55 -14.33
N GLU A 101 -1.06 6.33 -14.76
CA GLU A 101 -2.08 6.07 -15.78
C GLU A 101 -3.48 6.05 -15.16
N ARG A 102 -3.60 5.54 -13.93
CA ARG A 102 -4.89 5.34 -13.24
C ARG A 102 -5.25 6.45 -12.26
N GLY A 103 -4.26 7.22 -11.80
CA GLY A 103 -4.43 8.20 -10.72
C GLY A 103 -4.80 7.56 -9.37
N ARG A 104 -4.43 6.29 -9.17
CA ARG A 104 -4.77 5.50 -7.97
C ARG A 104 -3.52 4.86 -7.37
N GLY A 105 -3.51 4.67 -6.06
CA GLY A 105 -2.43 3.99 -5.36
C GLY A 105 -2.36 2.52 -5.77
N ALA A 106 -1.18 2.04 -6.10
CA ALA A 106 -0.91 0.66 -6.49
C ALA A 106 0.24 0.07 -5.66
N LEU A 107 0.21 -1.24 -5.47
CA LEU A 107 1.20 -1.96 -4.68
C LEU A 107 1.81 -3.11 -5.48
N LEU A 108 3.11 -3.02 -5.75
CA LEU A 108 3.91 -4.07 -6.35
C LEU A 108 4.64 -4.83 -5.26
N TYR A 109 4.63 -6.17 -5.26
CA TYR A 109 5.29 -6.98 -4.23
C TYR A 109 5.96 -8.23 -4.80
N ARG A 110 6.97 -8.75 -4.10
CA ARG A 110 7.61 -10.03 -4.44
C ARG A 110 6.75 -11.18 -3.93
N ARG A 111 6.53 -12.16 -4.80
CA ARG A 111 5.89 -13.42 -4.46
C ARG A 111 6.96 -14.45 -4.09
N TYR A 112 6.56 -15.47 -3.35
CA TYR A 112 7.43 -16.59 -2.98
C TYR A 112 7.96 -17.40 -4.17
N ASP A 113 7.32 -17.32 -5.34
CA ASP A 113 7.73 -17.98 -6.58
C ASP A 113 8.75 -17.16 -7.41
N GLY A 114 9.33 -16.10 -6.83
CA GLY A 114 10.32 -15.23 -7.48
C GLY A 114 9.73 -14.24 -8.49
N HIS A 115 8.41 -14.21 -8.64
CA HIS A 115 7.71 -13.30 -9.54
C HIS A 115 7.12 -12.10 -8.80
N TYR A 116 6.61 -11.13 -9.56
CA TYR A 116 5.92 -9.98 -8.99
C TYR A 116 4.41 -10.18 -8.95
N GLY A 117 3.81 -9.77 -7.84
CA GLY A 117 2.38 -9.54 -7.73
C GLY A 117 2.10 -8.04 -7.81
N LEU A 118 1.02 -7.67 -8.50
CA LEU A 118 0.54 -6.29 -8.56
C LEU A 118 -0.88 -6.23 -8.02
N ILE A 119 -1.11 -5.37 -7.03
CA ILE A 119 -2.42 -5.02 -6.50
C ILE A 119 -2.77 -3.63 -7.01
N THR A 120 -3.88 -3.53 -7.72
CA THR A 120 -4.42 -2.26 -8.22
C THR A 120 -5.89 -2.15 -7.82
N PRO A 121 -6.36 -0.95 -7.47
CA PRO A 121 -7.78 -0.68 -7.31
C PRO A 121 -8.54 -1.02 -8.60
N SER A 122 -9.73 -1.58 -8.50
CA SER A 122 -10.69 -1.58 -9.60
C SER A 122 -11.11 -0.13 -9.87
N ALA A 123 -11.26 0.21 -11.16
CA ALA A 123 -11.73 1.51 -11.61
C ALA A 123 -13.09 1.88 -11.00
#